data_AF-A0A537E2S5-F1
#
_entry.id   AF-A0A537E2S5-F1
#
_cell.length_a   1.000
_cell.length_b   1.000
_cell.length_c   1.000
_cell.angle_alpha   90.00
_cell.angle_beta   90.00
_cell.angle_gamma   90.00
#
_symmetry.space_group_name_H-M   'P 1'
#
loop_
_entity.id
_entity.type
_entity.pdbx_description
1 polymer ?
#
loop_
_entity_poly.entity_id
_entity_poly.type
_entity_poly.pdbx_seq_one_letter_code
_entity_poly.pdbx_strand_id
1 'polypeptide(L)'
;MFDADGKAVSELSLPSVFSAALRRDIITKAVVAQQSHRFQPQGRNPMAGKRTTAESFGVGRGISRVPRVGGHGPLSGTAAFAPGTMGGRQTFPPVTFKRTAKLMN
;
A
#
# COMPACT_ATOMS: atom_id res chain seq x y z
N MET A 1 26.64 -29.42 24.36
CA MET A 1 26.97 -28.07 24.84
C MET A 1 28.46 -27.90 24.70
N PHE A 2 28.89 -26.88 23.98
CA PHE A 2 30.31 -26.60 23.75
C PHE A 2 30.70 -25.37 24.55
N ASP A 3 31.92 -25.37 25.09
CA ASP A 3 32.53 -24.19 25.71
C ASP A 3 32.94 -23.17 24.63
N ALA A 4 33.32 -21.95 25.03
CA ALA A 4 33.83 -20.91 24.14
C ALA A 4 35.06 -21.36 23.32
N ASP A 5 35.85 -22.29 23.87
CA ASP A 5 37.01 -22.93 23.22
C ASP A 5 36.63 -24.12 22.31
N GLY A 6 35.34 -24.39 22.11
CA GLY A 6 34.85 -25.47 21.25
C GLY A 6 34.95 -26.88 21.84
N LYS A 7 35.34 -27.02 23.11
CA LYS A 7 35.38 -28.33 23.81
C LYS A 7 33.98 -28.78 24.22
N ALA A 8 33.68 -30.07 24.08
CA ALA A 8 32.40 -30.64 24.50
C ALA A 8 32.34 -30.73 26.03
N VAL A 9 31.33 -30.09 26.63
CA VAL A 9 31.15 -30.00 28.09
C VAL A 9 30.03 -30.89 28.59
N SER A 10 28.90 -30.96 27.87
CA SER A 10 27.74 -31.75 28.28
C SER A 10 26.83 -32.12 27.11
N GLU A 11 26.06 -33.21 27.27
CA GLU A 11 25.03 -33.63 26.33
C GLU A 11 23.64 -33.28 26.85
N LEU A 12 22.75 -32.86 25.95
CA LEU A 12 21.38 -32.46 26.25
C LEU A 12 20.43 -33.31 25.41
N SER A 13 19.33 -33.77 26.02
CA SER A 13 18.29 -34.48 25.29
C SER A 13 17.54 -33.54 24.35
N LEU A 14 17.15 -34.04 23.16
CA LEU A 14 16.45 -33.25 22.17
C LEU A 14 15.02 -32.93 22.65
N PRO A 15 14.63 -31.64 22.77
CA PRO A 15 13.28 -31.28 23.14
C PRO A 15 12.24 -31.77 22.12
N SER A 16 11.03 -32.10 22.59
CA SER A 16 9.94 -32.63 21.76
C SER A 16 9.47 -31.68 20.64
N VAL A 17 9.77 -30.38 20.72
CA VAL A 17 9.43 -29.41 19.66
C VAL A 17 10.16 -29.68 18.34
N PHE A 18 11.33 -30.32 18.39
CA PHE A 18 12.12 -30.62 17.19
C PHE A 18 11.62 -31.86 16.44
N SER A 19 10.76 -32.68 17.04
CA SER A 19 10.11 -33.82 16.36
C SER A 19 8.77 -33.44 15.70
N ALA A 20 8.31 -32.20 15.86
CA ALA A 20 7.06 -31.74 15.27
C ALA A 20 7.14 -31.69 13.73
N ALA A 21 6.03 -32.04 13.06
CA ALA A 21 5.95 -32.01 11.60
C ALA A 21 6.03 -30.58 11.05
N LEU A 22 6.87 -30.37 10.03
CA LEU A 22 7.07 -29.05 9.43
C LEU A 22 5.87 -28.64 8.54
N ARG A 23 5.11 -27.65 9.00
CA ARG A 23 3.95 -27.08 8.27
C ARG A 23 4.24 -25.70 7.70
N ARG A 24 4.76 -25.66 6.48
CA ARG A 24 5.13 -24.40 5.78
C ARG A 24 3.94 -23.48 5.55
N ASP A 25 2.76 -24.03 5.30
CA ASP A 25 1.48 -23.32 5.15
C ASP A 25 1.18 -22.42 6.36
N ILE A 26 1.27 -22.98 7.57
CA ILE A 26 1.01 -22.24 8.82
C ILE A 26 2.11 -21.23 9.07
N ILE A 27 3.38 -21.62 8.91
CA ILE A 27 4.53 -20.74 9.15
C ILE A 27 4.43 -19.49 8.25
N THR A 28 4.17 -19.66 6.96
CA THR A 28 4.02 -18.53 6.04
C THR A 28 2.86 -17.63 6.44
N LYS A 29 1.71 -18.20 6.84
CA LYS A 29 0.56 -17.42 7.31
C LYS A 29 0.90 -16.60 8.55
N ALA A 30 1.56 -17.21 9.53
CA ALA A 30 1.95 -16.57 10.78
C ALA A 30 2.96 -15.43 10.55
N VAL A 31 3.98 -15.67 9.72
CA VAL A 31 4.99 -14.65 9.40
C VAL A 31 4.36 -13.45 8.70
N VAL A 32 3.50 -13.68 7.70
CA VAL A 32 2.83 -12.60 6.98
C VAL A 32 1.89 -11.81 7.90
N ALA A 33 1.18 -12.48 8.81
CA ALA A 33 0.36 -11.80 9.81
C ALA A 33 1.23 -10.91 10.73
N GLN A 34 2.28 -11.46 11.32
CA GLN A 34 3.20 -10.72 12.19
C GLN A 34 3.85 -9.52 11.50
N GLN A 35 4.29 -9.67 10.25
CA GLN A 35 4.85 -8.57 9.46
C GLN A 35 3.80 -7.48 9.20
N SER A 36 2.54 -7.86 8.95
CA SER A 36 1.48 -6.90 8.64
C SER A 36 1.14 -5.95 9.79
N HIS A 37 1.39 -6.36 11.04
CA HIS A 37 1.19 -5.52 12.22
C HIS A 37 2.22 -4.40 12.38
N ARG A 38 3.36 -4.50 11.70
CA ARG A 38 4.42 -3.47 11.74
C ARG A 38 4.14 -2.29 10.79
N PHE A 39 3.14 -2.40 9.92
CA PHE A 39 2.85 -1.33 8.95
C PHE A 39 2.11 -0.17 9.59
N GLN A 40 2.64 1.04 9.40
CA GLN A 40 1.97 2.27 9.81
C GLN A 40 0.84 2.65 8.84
N PRO A 41 -0.35 3.05 9.34
CA PRO A 41 -1.40 3.59 8.49
C PRO A 41 -0.93 4.82 7.70
N GLN A 42 -1.19 4.83 6.40
CA GLN A 42 -0.81 5.91 5.50
C GLN A 42 -1.95 6.25 4.54
N GLY A 43 -1.97 7.49 4.06
CA GLY A 43 -2.96 7.91 3.07
C GLY A 43 -2.51 9.12 2.25
N ARG A 44 -3.36 9.54 1.32
CA ARG A 44 -3.20 10.81 0.57
C ARG A 44 -4.20 11.85 1.10
N ASN A 45 -3.89 13.12 0.89
CA ASN A 45 -4.84 14.20 1.17
C ASN A 45 -6.14 13.95 0.37
N PRO A 46 -7.32 13.91 1.00
CA PRO A 46 -8.59 13.64 0.31
C PRO A 46 -8.90 14.59 -0.87
N MET A 47 -8.33 15.79 -0.84
CA MET A 47 -8.49 16.83 -1.86
C MET A 47 -7.33 16.92 -2.87
N ALA A 48 -6.36 16.02 -2.81
CA ALA A 48 -5.25 15.97 -3.78
C ALA A 48 -5.79 15.76 -5.20
N GLY A 49 -5.36 16.61 -6.14
CA GLY A 49 -5.79 16.58 -7.54
C GLY A 49 -7.24 17.01 -7.80
N LYS A 50 -7.99 17.42 -6.75
CA LYS A 50 -9.38 17.90 -6.85
C LYS A 50 -9.54 19.40 -6.66
N ARG A 51 -8.50 20.10 -6.18
CA ARG A 51 -8.50 21.56 -5.98
C ARG A 51 -8.29 22.28 -7.32
N THR A 52 -9.30 22.22 -8.17
CA THR A 52 -9.28 22.82 -9.51
C THR A 52 -10.67 23.30 -9.89
N THR A 53 -10.75 24.32 -10.74
CA THR A 53 -11.98 24.85 -11.34
C THR A 53 -12.35 24.12 -12.63
N ALA A 54 -11.76 22.95 -12.87
CA ALA A 54 -11.90 22.25 -14.14
C ALA A 54 -13.29 21.64 -14.34
N GLU A 55 -13.88 21.92 -15.49
CA GLU A 55 -15.19 21.41 -15.90
C GLU A 55 -15.12 20.85 -17.33
N SER A 56 -16.09 20.04 -17.73
CA SER A 56 -16.13 19.51 -19.11
C SER A 56 -16.64 20.58 -20.07
N PHE A 57 -15.92 20.83 -21.17
CA PHE A 57 -16.35 21.79 -22.20
C PHE A 57 -17.44 21.25 -23.14
N GLY A 58 -17.88 20.00 -22.95
CA GLY A 58 -18.92 19.36 -23.76
C GLY A 58 -18.43 18.81 -25.09
N VAL A 59 -19.37 18.58 -26.01
CA VAL A 59 -19.12 18.02 -27.36
C VAL A 59 -19.02 19.12 -28.42
N GLY A 60 -18.70 18.75 -29.66
CA GLY A 60 -18.71 19.68 -30.81
C GLY A 60 -17.46 20.55 -30.95
N ARG A 61 -16.39 20.26 -30.21
CA ARG A 61 -15.15 21.05 -30.16
C ARG A 61 -13.90 20.34 -30.69
N GLY A 62 -14.05 19.13 -31.25
CA GLY A 62 -12.90 18.32 -31.73
C GLY A 62 -11.92 17.86 -30.64
N ILE A 63 -12.32 17.96 -29.36
CA ILE A 63 -11.49 17.61 -28.20
C ILE A 63 -12.16 16.53 -27.35
N SER A 64 -11.36 15.83 -26.53
CA SER A 64 -11.85 14.88 -25.55
C SER A 64 -12.72 15.55 -24.47
N ARG A 65 -13.67 14.79 -23.91
CA ARG A 65 -14.64 15.23 -22.88
C ARG A 65 -14.06 15.32 -21.46
N VAL A 66 -12.74 15.25 -21.31
CA VAL A 66 -12.05 15.31 -20.01
C VAL A 66 -12.26 16.71 -19.39
N PRO A 67 -12.42 16.83 -18.05
CA PRO A 67 -12.51 18.13 -17.40
C PRO A 67 -11.28 18.99 -17.67
N ARG A 68 -11.49 20.25 -18.02
CA ARG A 68 -10.43 21.20 -18.37
C ARG A 68 -10.55 22.47 -17.54
N VAL A 69 -9.41 23.03 -17.17
CA VAL A 69 -9.35 24.28 -16.40
C VAL A 69 -9.98 25.40 -17.22
N GLY A 70 -11.03 26.02 -16.68
CA GLY A 70 -11.67 27.18 -17.30
C GLY A 70 -10.95 28.49 -17.00
N GLY A 71 -11.49 29.59 -17.55
CA GLY A 71 -10.97 30.94 -17.34
C GLY A 71 -9.82 31.29 -18.28
N HIS A 72 -8.97 32.22 -17.84
CA HIS A 72 -7.89 32.82 -18.61
C HIS A 72 -6.56 32.66 -17.89
N GLY A 73 -5.51 32.35 -18.63
CA GLY A 73 -4.15 32.14 -18.11
C GLY A 73 -3.45 30.94 -18.73
N PRO A 74 -2.20 30.68 -18.33
CA PRO A 74 -1.34 29.68 -18.98
C PRO A 74 -1.82 28.24 -18.81
N LEU A 75 -2.67 27.96 -17.81
CA LEU A 75 -3.21 26.64 -17.54
C LEU A 75 -4.62 26.43 -18.12
N SER A 76 -5.25 27.47 -18.68
CA SER A 76 -6.59 27.38 -19.26
C SER A 76 -6.63 26.36 -20.42
N GLY A 77 -7.68 25.54 -20.47
CA GLY A 77 -7.84 24.47 -21.45
C GLY A 77 -7.05 23.19 -21.14
N THR A 78 -6.17 23.19 -20.14
CA THR A 78 -5.44 21.98 -19.71
C THR A 78 -6.36 20.99 -19.01
N ALA A 79 -6.18 19.70 -19.28
CA ALA A 79 -6.95 18.64 -18.64
C ALA A 79 -6.55 18.46 -17.17
N ALA A 80 -7.54 18.40 -16.27
CA ALA A 80 -7.33 18.25 -14.83
C ALA A 80 -8.46 17.41 -14.19
N PHE A 81 -8.42 17.26 -12.86
CA PHE A 81 -9.40 16.56 -12.02
C PHE A 81 -9.52 15.04 -12.23
N ALA A 82 -9.53 14.55 -13.47
CA ALA A 82 -9.78 13.16 -13.80
C ALA A 82 -8.55 12.26 -13.58
N PRO A 83 -8.77 10.96 -13.31
CA PRO A 83 -7.68 10.00 -13.34
C PRO A 83 -7.15 9.84 -14.78
N GLY A 84 -5.84 9.89 -14.93
CA GLY A 84 -5.17 9.88 -16.24
C GLY A 84 -4.79 11.26 -16.78
N THR A 85 -5.16 12.35 -16.10
CA THR A 85 -4.62 13.69 -16.39
C THR A 85 -3.40 13.97 -15.52
N MET A 86 -2.45 14.75 -16.03
CA MET A 86 -1.35 15.27 -15.23
C MET A 86 -1.89 16.14 -14.09
N GLY A 87 -1.52 15.85 -12.84
CA GLY A 87 -2.01 16.57 -11.66
C GLY A 87 -3.48 16.33 -11.30
N GLY A 88 -4.16 15.39 -11.97
CA GLY A 88 -5.54 14.99 -11.64
C GLY A 88 -5.65 14.12 -10.40
N ARG A 89 -6.89 13.79 -9.99
CA ARG A 89 -7.10 12.92 -8.83
C ARG A 89 -6.69 11.48 -9.14
N GLN A 90 -6.06 10.82 -8.18
CA GLN A 90 -5.80 9.38 -8.28
C GLN A 90 -7.09 8.57 -8.02
N THR A 91 -7.30 7.49 -8.77
CA THR A 91 -8.37 6.52 -8.52
C THR A 91 -7.96 5.59 -7.38
N PHE A 92 -8.82 5.44 -6.37
CA PHE A 92 -8.60 4.60 -5.18
C PHE A 92 -7.24 4.83 -4.49
N PRO A 93 -6.94 6.07 -4.04
CA PRO A 93 -5.69 6.33 -3.32
C PRO A 93 -5.64 5.55 -2.00
N PRO A 94 -4.45 5.31 -1.44
CA PRO A 94 -4.33 4.76 -0.09
C PRO A 94 -5.05 5.67 0.90
N VAL A 95 -5.81 5.06 1.81
CA VAL A 95 -6.58 5.73 2.84
C VAL A 95 -6.12 5.26 4.21
N THR A 96 -6.09 6.19 5.17
CA THR A 96 -5.61 5.93 6.53
C THR A 96 -6.45 4.90 7.28
N PHE A 97 -7.76 4.83 6.99
CA PHE A 97 -8.67 3.87 7.61
C PHE A 97 -8.61 2.47 6.98
N LYS A 98 -7.73 2.22 6.01
CA LYS A 98 -7.53 0.88 5.43
C LYS A 98 -6.93 -0.04 6.50
N ARG A 99 -7.59 -1.18 6.74
CA ARG A 99 -7.06 -2.24 7.61
C ARG A 99 -5.95 -3.00 6.87
N THR A 100 -4.70 -2.78 7.28
CA THR A 100 -3.53 -3.44 6.68
C THR A 100 -3.07 -4.66 7.49
N ALA A 101 -3.36 -4.68 8.79
CA ALA A 101 -3.03 -5.81 9.67
C ALA A 101 -3.94 -7.02 9.39
N LYS A 102 -3.33 -8.20 9.30
CA LYS A 102 -4.03 -9.49 9.13
C LYS A 102 -4.16 -10.19 10.48
N LEU A 103 -5.36 -10.63 10.80
CA LEU A 103 -5.64 -11.41 12.01
C LEU A 103 -5.35 -12.89 11.77
N MET A 104 -4.93 -13.57 12.83
CA MET A 104 -4.75 -15.03 12.86
C MET A 104 -5.41 -15.57 14.13
N ASN A 105 -6.01 -16.76 14.01
CA ASN A 105 -6.59 -17.51 15.13
C ASN A 105 -5.50 -18.30 15.86
#